data_AF-A0A517NDH6-F1
#
_entry.id   AF-A0A517NDH6-F1
#
_cell.length_a   1.000
_cell.length_b   1.000
_cell.length_c   1.000
_cell.angle_alpha   90.00
_cell.angle_beta   90.00
_cell.angle_gamma   90.00
#
_symmetry.space_group_name_H-M   'P 1'
#
loop_
_entity.id
_entity.type
_entity.pdbx_description
1 polymer ?
#
loop_
_entity_poly.entity_id
_entity_poly.type
_entity_poly.pdbx_seq_one_letter_code
_entity_poly.pdbx_strand_id
1 'polypeptide(L)'
;MSNQPSGVLPSGIEVLVASAGGVGTTMLLRHIGKFRKTNHPSDHDGLKHIPIPPTVVSGTSKFVYVFGDPIDSVISLFRRNYQSQQSRKLQRFQASKSILGSGTTLHSYARHRVDRLPIKLHFQNWHSFYLAVPTLFVRYETMHDNVDAIASFAGLPRSFVDDFPANQPRQSRLNDLPIDVRNGLLAMYGDFRTELDQLTDCFLRQPSVSATQVTTP
;
A
#
# COMPACT_ATOMS: atom_id res chain seq x y z
N MET A 1 3.39 -13.34 25.68
CA MET A 1 4.19 -13.72 24.50
C MET A 1 3.52 -13.11 23.27
N SER A 2 4.05 -12.02 22.72
CA SER A 2 3.45 -11.42 21.51
C SER A 2 3.93 -12.21 20.30
N ASN A 3 3.04 -12.96 19.66
CA ASN A 3 3.25 -13.47 18.31
C ASN A 3 3.45 -12.27 17.39
N GLN A 4 4.70 -11.89 17.15
CA GLN A 4 5.04 -11.08 15.99
C GLN A 4 4.72 -11.95 14.78
N PRO A 5 3.91 -11.50 13.81
CA PRO A 5 3.75 -12.27 12.59
C PRO A 5 5.14 -12.42 11.99
N SER A 6 5.58 -13.68 11.88
CA SER A 6 6.69 -14.04 11.02
C SER A 6 6.45 -13.37 9.67
N GLY A 7 7.50 -12.92 8.99
CA GLY A 7 7.40 -12.36 7.64
C GLY A 7 6.95 -13.41 6.60
N VAL A 8 6.09 -14.35 6.96
CA VAL A 8 5.57 -15.46 6.17
C VAL A 8 4.08 -15.23 5.95
N LEU A 9 3.63 -15.42 4.73
CA LEU A 9 2.23 -15.33 4.38
C LEU A 9 1.45 -16.51 4.99
N PRO A 10 0.36 -16.27 5.75
CA PRO A 10 -0.51 -17.34 6.22
C PRO A 10 -1.05 -18.21 5.07
N SER A 11 -1.16 -19.52 5.32
CA SER A 11 -1.63 -20.47 4.32
C SER A 11 -3.07 -20.19 3.87
N GLY A 12 -3.31 -20.39 2.59
CA GLY A 12 -4.62 -20.22 1.96
C GLY A 12 -5.03 -18.77 1.70
N ILE A 13 -4.18 -17.76 1.91
CA ILE A 13 -4.41 -16.45 1.29
C ILE A 13 -4.16 -16.58 -0.22
N GLU A 14 -5.21 -16.44 -1.01
CA GLU A 14 -5.14 -16.49 -2.48
C GLU A 14 -4.68 -15.15 -3.05
N VAL A 15 -5.19 -14.06 -2.50
CA VAL A 15 -4.85 -12.69 -2.93
C VAL A 15 -4.51 -11.84 -1.70
N LEU A 16 -3.28 -11.35 -1.64
CA LEU A 16 -2.85 -10.38 -0.63
C LEU A 16 -3.01 -8.97 -1.20
N VAL A 17 -3.70 -8.08 -0.47
CA VAL A 17 -3.78 -6.67 -0.83
C VAL A 17 -3.09 -5.82 0.24
N ALA A 18 -2.11 -5.04 -0.18
CA ALA A 18 -1.31 -4.18 0.70
C ALA A 18 -1.21 -2.74 0.19
N SER A 19 -0.90 -1.82 1.11
CA SER A 19 -0.53 -0.43 0.78
C SER A 19 0.16 0.24 1.95
N ALA A 20 0.78 1.39 1.70
CA ALA A 20 1.29 2.26 2.75
C ALA A 20 0.17 2.98 3.55
N GLY A 21 -1.11 2.80 3.20
CA GLY A 21 -2.26 3.48 3.80
C GLY A 21 -2.71 4.73 3.02
N GLY A 22 -3.94 5.21 3.31
CA GLY A 22 -4.48 6.42 2.66
C GLY A 22 -5.10 6.25 1.27
N VAL A 23 -5.11 5.04 0.72
CA VAL A 23 -5.44 4.73 -0.70
C VAL A 23 -6.57 3.69 -0.87
N GLY A 24 -7.62 3.74 -0.05
CA GLY A 24 -8.82 2.92 -0.27
C GLY A 24 -8.67 1.39 -0.15
N THR A 25 -7.55 0.88 0.35
CA THR A 25 -7.24 -0.58 0.41
C THR A 25 -8.32 -1.43 1.07
N THR A 26 -9.00 -0.91 2.10
CA THR A 26 -10.09 -1.65 2.76
C THR A 26 -11.30 -1.88 1.84
N MET A 27 -11.61 -0.95 0.93
CA MET A 27 -12.69 -1.14 -0.05
C MET A 27 -12.33 -2.30 -0.99
N LEU A 28 -11.14 -2.25 -1.59
CA LEU A 28 -10.68 -3.27 -2.53
C LEU A 28 -10.61 -4.65 -1.86
N LEU A 29 -10.06 -4.72 -0.64
CA LEU A 29 -10.02 -5.96 0.15
C LEU A 29 -11.40 -6.57 0.36
N ARG A 30 -12.38 -5.77 0.79
CA ARG A 30 -13.74 -6.26 1.02
C ARG A 30 -14.38 -6.77 -0.25
N HIS A 31 -14.12 -6.12 -1.38
CA HIS A 31 -14.71 -6.51 -2.65
C HIS A 31 -14.08 -7.78 -3.24
N ILE A 32 -12.74 -7.89 -3.23
CA ILE A 32 -12.04 -9.13 -3.61
C ILE A 32 -12.42 -10.28 -2.67
N GLY A 33 -12.54 -9.99 -1.37
CA GLY A 33 -12.90 -10.94 -0.32
C GLY A 33 -14.26 -11.64 -0.49
N LYS A 34 -15.13 -11.14 -1.39
CA LYS A 34 -16.37 -11.83 -1.77
C LYS A 34 -16.13 -13.06 -2.66
N PHE A 35 -14.97 -13.14 -3.32
CA PHE A 35 -14.67 -14.14 -4.35
C PHE A 35 -13.40 -14.94 -4.09
N ARG A 36 -12.44 -14.38 -3.34
CA ARG A 36 -11.15 -14.99 -3.02
C ARG A 36 -10.83 -14.80 -1.55
N LYS A 37 -10.10 -15.74 -0.96
CA LYS A 37 -9.59 -15.58 0.40
C LYS A 37 -8.46 -14.55 0.44
N THR A 38 -8.68 -13.44 1.13
CA THR A 38 -7.72 -12.32 1.27
C THR A 38 -7.19 -12.18 2.69
N ASN A 39 -6.24 -11.26 2.91
CA ASN A 39 -5.95 -10.71 4.23
C ASN A 39 -7.14 -9.90 4.80
N HIS A 40 -7.08 -9.59 6.10
CA HIS A 40 -8.18 -9.07 6.88
C HIS A 40 -8.44 -7.57 6.63
N PRO A 41 -9.66 -7.14 6.26
CA PRO A 41 -9.95 -5.73 5.95
C PRO A 41 -9.68 -4.74 7.10
N SER A 42 -9.91 -5.17 8.35
CA SER A 42 -9.58 -4.41 9.57
C SER A 42 -8.11 -4.53 10.00
N ASP A 43 -7.26 -5.21 9.22
CA ASP A 43 -5.82 -5.37 9.47
C ASP A 43 -5.49 -6.10 10.79
N HIS A 44 -6.34 -7.04 11.21
CA HIS A 44 -6.11 -7.86 12.41
C HIS A 44 -4.99 -8.89 12.23
N ASP A 45 -4.66 -9.23 10.98
CA ASP A 45 -3.50 -10.05 10.62
C ASP A 45 -2.21 -9.23 10.44
N GLY A 46 -2.32 -7.90 10.47
CA GLY A 46 -1.19 -6.98 10.30
C GLY A 46 -0.55 -6.99 8.91
N LEU A 47 -1.20 -7.56 7.90
CA LEU A 47 -0.67 -7.73 6.55
C LEU A 47 -0.99 -6.56 5.62
N LYS A 48 -2.04 -5.77 5.89
CA LYS A 48 -2.49 -4.70 4.97
C LYS A 48 -1.46 -3.59 4.82
N HIS A 49 -0.66 -3.37 5.85
CA HIS A 49 0.37 -2.33 5.94
C HIS A 49 1.72 -2.90 6.38
N ILE A 50 1.99 -4.17 6.05
CA ILE A 50 3.27 -4.79 6.38
C ILE A 50 4.39 -4.11 5.58
N PRO A 51 5.45 -3.59 6.23
CA PRO A 51 6.46 -2.77 5.54
C PRO A 51 7.25 -3.48 4.45
N ILE A 52 7.34 -4.80 4.53
CA ILE A 52 8.07 -5.66 3.62
C ILE A 52 7.09 -6.76 3.17
N PRO A 53 7.01 -7.10 1.87
CA PRO A 53 6.20 -8.21 1.40
C PRO A 53 6.49 -9.49 2.20
N PRO A 54 5.46 -10.23 2.65
CA PRO A 54 5.69 -11.49 3.33
C PRO A 54 6.19 -12.55 2.34
N THR A 55 7.06 -13.43 2.80
CA THR A 55 7.55 -14.61 2.11
C THR A 55 6.40 -15.58 1.89
N VAL A 56 6.25 -16.07 0.65
CA VAL A 56 5.33 -17.14 0.30
C VAL A 56 6.09 -18.47 0.38
N VAL A 57 5.68 -19.33 1.32
CA VAL A 57 6.33 -20.64 1.53
C VAL A 57 5.71 -21.73 0.66
N SER A 58 4.41 -21.62 0.35
CA SER A 58 3.71 -22.54 -0.54
C SER A 58 2.50 -21.87 -1.20
N GLY A 59 2.11 -22.37 -2.37
CA GLY A 59 0.96 -21.89 -3.14
C GLY A 59 1.27 -20.78 -4.15
N THR A 60 0.25 -20.36 -4.89
CA THR A 60 0.31 -19.37 -5.98
C THR A 60 -0.36 -18.06 -5.57
N SER A 61 0.03 -17.52 -4.42
CA SER A 61 -0.54 -16.26 -3.91
C SER A 61 -0.17 -15.10 -4.83
N LYS A 62 -1.17 -14.27 -5.16
CA LYS A 62 -1.01 -13.06 -5.97
C LYS A 62 -1.04 -11.83 -5.09
N PHE A 63 -0.13 -10.89 -5.31
CA PHE A 63 -0.08 -9.67 -4.52
C PHE A 63 -0.65 -8.50 -5.33
N VAL A 64 -1.52 -7.72 -4.71
CA VAL A 64 -2.02 -6.46 -5.23
C VAL A 64 -1.53 -5.35 -4.31
N TYR A 65 -0.70 -4.47 -4.84
CA TYR A 65 -0.22 -3.31 -4.11
C TYR A 65 -0.96 -2.06 -4.59
N VAL A 66 -1.70 -1.42 -3.68
CA VAL A 66 -2.38 -0.15 -4.00
C VAL A 66 -1.48 1.01 -3.61
N PHE A 67 -1.23 1.91 -4.57
CA PHE A 67 -0.50 3.15 -4.36
C PHE A 67 -1.34 4.35 -4.82
N GLY A 68 -0.85 5.56 -4.61
CA GLY A 68 -1.50 6.79 -5.05
C GLY A 68 -0.66 8.00 -4.68
N ASP A 69 -1.22 9.20 -4.79
CA ASP A 69 -0.49 10.41 -4.40
C ASP A 69 -0.09 10.31 -2.90
N PRO A 70 1.22 10.41 -2.58
CA PRO A 70 1.70 10.21 -1.22
C PRO A 70 1.25 11.35 -0.29
N ILE A 71 1.08 12.57 -0.82
CA ILE A 71 0.62 13.73 -0.08
C ILE A 71 -0.86 13.57 0.27
N ASP A 72 -1.70 13.23 -0.70
CA ASP A 72 -3.13 12.99 -0.46
C ASP A 72 -3.35 11.80 0.50
N SER A 73 -2.46 10.80 0.46
CA SER A 73 -2.46 9.67 1.39
C SER A 73 -2.18 10.13 2.82
N VAL A 74 -1.19 11.01 3.04
CA VAL A 74 -0.90 11.61 4.35
C VAL A 74 -2.07 12.44 4.84
N ILE A 75 -2.62 13.32 4.00
CA ILE A 75 -3.78 14.16 4.36
C ILE A 75 -4.95 13.27 4.80
N SER A 76 -5.22 12.21 4.05
CA SER A 76 -6.27 11.22 4.34
C SER A 76 -6.05 10.50 5.68
N LEU A 77 -4.80 10.20 6.05
CA LEU A 77 -4.47 9.57 7.33
C LEU A 77 -4.68 10.52 8.51
N PHE A 78 -4.23 11.77 8.39
CA PHE A 78 -4.40 12.78 9.44
C PHE A 78 -5.86 13.14 9.66
N ARG A 79 -6.64 13.35 8.59
CA ARG A 79 -8.08 13.67 8.72
C ARG A 79 -8.85 12.61 9.49
N ARG A 80 -8.48 11.33 9.34
CA ARG A 80 -9.12 10.19 10.00
C ARG A 80 -8.48 9.82 11.35
N ASN A 81 -7.52 10.61 11.82
CA ASN A 81 -6.76 10.36 13.06
C ASN A 81 -6.03 8.99 13.06
N TYR A 82 -5.56 8.55 11.90
CA TYR A 82 -4.83 7.29 11.72
C TYR A 82 -3.30 7.44 11.65
N GLN A 83 -2.78 8.66 11.62
CA GLN A 83 -1.36 8.98 11.47
C GLN A 83 -0.47 8.24 12.49
N SER A 84 -0.88 8.18 13.77
CA SER A 84 -0.09 7.56 14.83
C SER A 84 -0.05 6.03 14.68
N GLN A 85 -1.20 5.41 14.42
CA GLN A 85 -1.29 3.97 14.21
C GLN A 85 -0.57 3.57 12.92
N GLN A 86 -0.72 4.33 11.85
CA GLN A 86 -0.08 4.05 10.57
C GLN A 86 1.43 4.18 10.68
N SER A 87 1.94 5.22 11.35
CA SER A 87 3.37 5.40 11.63
C SER A 87 3.97 4.18 12.34
N ARG A 88 3.29 3.63 13.36
CA ARG A 88 3.70 2.38 14.04
C ARG A 88 3.76 1.18 13.09
N LYS A 89 2.76 1.02 12.22
CA LYS A 89 2.68 -0.10 11.28
C LYS A 89 3.79 -0.06 10.25
N LEU A 90 4.01 1.10 9.63
CA LEU A 90 5.01 1.29 8.56
C LEU A 90 6.46 1.17 9.07
N GLN A 91 6.69 1.49 10.34
CA GLN A 91 8.02 1.39 10.96
C GLN A 91 8.23 0.08 11.74
N ARG A 92 7.36 -0.94 11.57
CA ARG A 92 7.37 -2.18 12.38
C ARG A 92 8.75 -2.84 12.45
N PHE A 93 9.45 -2.89 11.32
CA PHE A 93 10.75 -3.55 11.15
C PHE A 93 11.95 -2.60 11.16
N GLN A 94 11.74 -1.31 11.43
CA GLN A 94 12.85 -0.36 11.54
C GLN A 94 13.51 -0.47 12.91
N ALA A 95 14.86 -0.43 12.92
CA ALA A 95 15.66 -0.52 14.14
C ALA A 95 15.47 0.70 15.05
N SER A 96 15.44 1.91 14.46
CA SER A 96 15.10 3.14 15.15
C SER A 96 13.75 3.65 14.64
N LYS A 97 12.81 3.89 15.56
CA LYS A 97 11.45 4.29 15.23
C LYS A 97 11.20 5.71 15.71
N SER A 98 10.74 6.57 14.81
CA SER A 98 10.24 7.91 15.12
C SER A 98 8.74 7.93 14.89
N ILE A 99 7.99 7.47 15.89
CA ILE A 99 6.54 7.30 15.77
C ILE A 99 5.81 8.63 15.96
N LEU A 100 4.78 8.88 15.16
CA LEU A 100 3.86 10.01 15.37
C LEU A 100 3.00 9.79 16.62
N GLY A 101 2.87 10.83 17.45
CA GLY A 101 1.92 10.85 18.57
C GLY A 101 0.48 10.96 18.07
N SER A 102 -0.48 10.48 18.85
CA SER A 102 -1.92 10.60 18.53
C SER A 102 -2.38 12.07 18.45
N GLY A 103 -1.77 12.96 19.23
CA GLY A 103 -2.05 14.40 19.22
C GLY A 103 -1.32 15.20 18.13
N THR A 104 -0.49 14.57 17.29
CA THR A 104 0.21 15.29 16.22
C THR A 104 -0.78 15.72 15.15
N THR A 105 -0.87 17.03 14.89
CA THR A 105 -1.71 17.62 13.84
C THR A 105 -0.99 17.63 12.50
N LEU A 106 -1.75 17.71 11.39
CA LEU A 106 -1.17 17.81 10.04
C LEU A 106 -0.29 19.06 9.90
N HIS A 107 -0.73 20.18 10.47
CA HIS A 107 0.04 21.42 10.47
C HIS A 107 1.39 21.24 11.18
N SER A 108 1.38 20.71 12.41
CA SER A 108 2.62 20.47 13.15
C SER A 108 3.53 19.51 12.39
N TYR A 109 2.98 18.42 11.84
CA TYR A 109 3.74 17.46 11.05
C TYR A 109 4.43 18.10 9.82
N ALA A 110 3.66 18.83 9.02
CA ALA A 110 4.17 19.53 7.84
C ALA A 110 5.23 20.59 8.19
N ARG A 111 5.06 21.29 9.32
CA ARG A 111 6.02 22.30 9.80
C ARG A 111 7.37 21.68 10.19
N HIS A 112 7.37 20.51 10.83
CA HIS A 112 8.60 19.85 11.28
C HIS A 112 9.37 19.19 10.14
N ARG A 113 8.70 18.81 9.05
CA ARG A 113 9.32 18.22 7.84
C ARG A 113 10.17 16.97 8.11
N VAL A 114 9.81 16.19 9.13
CA VAL A 114 10.45 14.90 9.43
C VAL A 114 9.49 13.81 9.01
N ASP A 115 9.87 13.01 8.00
CA ASP A 115 9.04 11.90 7.53
C ASP A 115 8.95 10.81 8.62
N ARG A 116 7.75 10.63 9.16
CA ARG A 116 7.41 9.58 10.13
C ARG A 116 6.34 8.63 9.60
N LEU A 117 5.98 8.78 8.32
CA LEU A 117 5.10 7.91 7.55
C LEU A 117 5.89 7.52 6.30
N PRO A 118 6.83 6.56 6.42
CA PRO A 118 7.83 6.26 5.39
C PRO A 118 7.20 5.55 4.17
N ILE A 119 6.31 6.27 3.46
CA ILE A 119 5.50 5.79 2.33
C ILE A 119 6.41 5.43 1.17
N LYS A 120 7.44 6.25 0.89
CA LYS A 120 8.43 5.98 -0.16
C LYS A 120 9.16 4.66 0.09
N LEU A 121 9.71 4.48 1.29
CA LEU A 121 10.39 3.25 1.66
C LEU A 121 9.45 2.04 1.59
N HIS A 122 8.21 2.17 2.09
CA HIS A 122 7.22 1.10 1.99
C HIS A 122 6.94 0.72 0.53
N PHE A 123 6.73 1.70 -0.36
CA PHE A 123 6.56 1.46 -1.78
C PHE A 123 7.80 0.77 -2.37
N GLN A 124 9.00 1.26 -2.11
CA GLN A 124 10.26 0.70 -2.62
C GLN A 124 10.52 -0.72 -2.14
N ASN A 125 10.16 -1.04 -0.89
CA ASN A 125 10.25 -2.40 -0.36
C ASN A 125 9.40 -3.37 -1.19
N TRP A 126 8.17 -2.99 -1.49
CA TRP A 126 7.24 -3.80 -2.27
C TRP A 126 7.55 -3.83 -3.76
N HIS A 127 8.02 -2.70 -4.29
CA HIS A 127 8.25 -2.52 -5.71
C HIS A 127 9.61 -3.06 -6.15
N SER A 128 10.68 -2.74 -5.44
CA SER A 128 12.05 -2.92 -5.91
C SER A 128 12.90 -3.83 -5.03
N PHE A 129 12.87 -3.67 -3.70
CA PHE A 129 13.87 -4.30 -2.84
C PHE A 129 13.54 -5.74 -2.45
N TYR A 130 12.26 -6.06 -2.27
CA TYR A 130 11.81 -7.37 -1.76
C TYR A 130 10.69 -7.98 -2.62
N LEU A 131 10.63 -7.63 -3.90
CA LEU A 131 9.67 -8.20 -4.83
C LEU A 131 9.96 -9.70 -5.03
N ALA A 132 9.19 -10.55 -4.35
CA ALA A 132 9.39 -12.00 -4.34
C ALA A 132 8.34 -12.77 -5.16
N VAL A 133 7.19 -12.17 -5.42
CA VAL A 133 6.06 -12.78 -6.15
C VAL A 133 5.48 -11.79 -7.16
N PRO A 134 4.78 -12.29 -8.20
CA PRO A 134 4.08 -11.42 -9.13
C PRO A 134 3.16 -10.46 -8.37
N THR A 135 3.38 -9.17 -8.56
CA THR A 135 2.66 -8.11 -7.84
C THR A 135 2.06 -7.12 -8.82
N LEU A 136 0.73 -7.00 -8.81
CA LEU A 136 0.02 -5.96 -9.54
C LEU A 136 0.02 -4.68 -8.73
N PHE A 137 0.61 -3.62 -9.28
CA PHE A 137 0.57 -2.28 -8.73
C PHE A 137 -0.61 -1.53 -9.33
N VAL A 138 -1.43 -0.92 -8.48
CA VAL A 138 -2.66 -0.22 -8.88
C VAL A 138 -2.68 1.16 -8.24
N ARG A 139 -2.71 2.20 -9.09
CA ARG A 139 -2.91 3.58 -8.67
C ARG A 139 -4.36 3.74 -8.23
N TYR A 140 -4.56 4.30 -7.04
CA TYR A 140 -5.88 4.48 -6.45
C TYR A 140 -6.73 5.45 -7.26
N GLU A 141 -6.13 6.54 -7.73
CA GLU A 141 -6.81 7.61 -8.46
C GLU A 141 -7.52 7.10 -9.72
N THR A 142 -6.95 6.10 -10.38
CA THR A 142 -7.46 5.49 -11.63
C THR A 142 -7.82 4.01 -11.44
N MET A 143 -8.03 3.56 -10.19
CA MET A 143 -8.39 2.17 -9.88
C MET A 143 -9.66 1.72 -10.60
N HIS A 144 -10.66 2.61 -10.70
CA HIS A 144 -11.95 2.32 -11.33
C HIS A 144 -11.81 2.11 -12.85
N ASP A 145 -10.82 2.75 -13.48
CA ASP A 145 -10.53 2.60 -14.91
C ASP A 145 -9.74 1.29 -15.18
N ASN A 146 -9.23 0.65 -14.13
CA ASN A 146 -8.38 -0.53 -14.20
C ASN A 146 -9.00 -1.77 -13.53
N VAL A 147 -10.32 -1.77 -13.27
CA VAL A 147 -11.02 -2.86 -12.57
C VAL A 147 -10.90 -4.18 -13.32
N ASP A 148 -10.98 -4.17 -14.66
CA ASP A 148 -10.79 -5.38 -15.48
C ASP A 148 -9.37 -5.96 -15.34
N ALA A 149 -8.33 -5.12 -15.26
CA ALA A 149 -6.96 -5.56 -15.06
C ALA A 149 -6.77 -6.21 -13.67
N ILE A 150 -7.38 -5.62 -12.64
CA ILE A 150 -7.42 -6.20 -11.29
C ILE A 150 -8.13 -7.55 -11.30
N ALA A 151 -9.30 -7.63 -11.93
CA ALA A 151 -10.09 -8.84 -12.03
C ALA A 151 -9.33 -9.96 -12.75
N SER A 152 -8.76 -9.65 -13.91
CA SER A 152 -7.95 -10.58 -14.70
C SER A 152 -6.75 -11.10 -13.90
N PHE A 153 -5.97 -10.19 -13.31
CA PHE A 153 -4.81 -10.57 -12.50
C PHE A 153 -5.22 -11.45 -11.32
N ALA A 154 -6.21 -11.04 -10.52
CA ALA A 154 -6.64 -11.79 -9.34
C ALA A 154 -7.49 -13.03 -9.66
N GLY A 155 -7.83 -13.28 -10.93
CA GLY A 155 -8.69 -14.39 -11.35
C GLY A 155 -10.11 -14.26 -10.81
N LEU A 156 -10.70 -13.08 -10.92
CA LEU A 156 -12.04 -12.75 -10.42
C LEU A 156 -13.08 -12.85 -11.55
N PRO A 157 -14.33 -13.24 -11.23
CA PRO A 157 -15.39 -13.37 -12.23
C PRO A 157 -15.86 -11.99 -12.72
N ARG A 158 -16.63 -11.97 -13.81
CA ARG A 158 -17.19 -10.74 -14.37
C ARG A 158 -18.06 -9.95 -13.38
N SER A 159 -18.78 -10.64 -12.49
CA SER A 159 -19.57 -10.02 -11.42
C SER A 159 -18.73 -9.16 -10.45
N PHE A 160 -17.42 -9.41 -10.32
CA PHE A 160 -16.55 -8.50 -9.56
C PHE A 160 -16.46 -7.13 -10.22
N VAL A 161 -16.39 -7.09 -11.55
CA VAL A 161 -16.31 -5.84 -12.31
C VAL A 161 -17.65 -5.12 -12.28
N ASP A 162 -18.74 -5.84 -12.55
CA ASP A 162 -20.08 -5.27 -12.64
C ASP A 162 -20.56 -4.70 -11.30
N ASP A 163 -20.22 -5.36 -10.18
CA ASP A 163 -20.57 -4.93 -8.82
C ASP A 163 -19.47 -4.10 -8.14
N PHE A 164 -18.49 -3.57 -8.89
CA PHE A 164 -17.40 -2.81 -8.29
C PHE A 164 -17.94 -1.54 -7.61
N PRO A 165 -17.53 -1.24 -6.36
CA PRO A 165 -18.05 -0.08 -5.64
C PRO A 165 -17.87 1.22 -6.42
N ALA A 166 -18.88 2.09 -6.38
CA ALA A 166 -18.84 3.37 -7.07
C ALA A 166 -17.66 4.24 -6.61
N ASN A 167 -17.07 4.97 -7.56
CA ASN A 167 -15.97 5.88 -7.27
C ASN A 167 -16.43 7.01 -6.35
N GLN A 168 -15.74 7.17 -5.22
CA GLN A 168 -15.99 8.25 -4.29
C GLN A 168 -14.87 9.30 -4.39
N PRO A 169 -15.20 10.57 -4.67
CA PRO A 169 -14.20 11.61 -4.76
C PRO A 169 -13.47 11.77 -3.43
N ARG A 170 -12.15 11.97 -3.49
CA ARG A 170 -11.36 12.27 -2.29
C ARG A 170 -11.88 13.55 -1.64
N GLN A 171 -12.19 13.46 -0.34
CA GLN A 171 -12.67 14.56 0.50
C GLN A 171 -11.57 15.58 0.88
N SER A 172 -10.30 15.31 0.56
CA SER A 172 -9.20 16.15 1.03
C SER A 172 -8.12 16.18 -0.02
N ARG A 173 -7.74 17.37 -0.43
CA ARG A 173 -6.74 17.62 -1.47
C ARG A 173 -5.71 18.62 -0.97
N LEU A 174 -4.49 18.51 -1.48
CA LEU A 174 -3.40 19.42 -1.15
C LEU A 174 -3.74 20.90 -1.36
N ASN A 175 -4.52 21.21 -2.41
CA ASN A 175 -4.84 22.60 -2.78
C ASN A 175 -5.78 23.30 -1.78
N ASP A 176 -6.46 22.55 -0.92
CA ASP A 176 -7.37 23.08 0.08
C ASP A 176 -6.64 23.45 1.39
N LEU A 177 -5.34 23.16 1.48
CA LEU A 177 -4.54 23.37 2.69
C LEU A 177 -3.85 24.74 2.72
N PRO A 178 -3.60 25.29 3.93
CA PRO A 178 -2.75 26.46 4.09
C PRO A 178 -1.38 26.31 3.40
N ILE A 179 -0.86 27.42 2.88
CA ILE A 179 0.38 27.47 2.07
C ILE A 179 1.58 26.83 2.79
N ASP A 180 1.74 27.09 4.09
CA ASP A 180 2.83 26.58 4.90
C ASP A 180 2.74 25.05 5.09
N VAL A 181 1.53 24.53 5.30
CA VAL A 181 1.25 23.08 5.36
C VAL A 181 1.55 22.43 4.01
N ARG A 182 1.08 23.04 2.91
CA ARG A 182 1.35 22.56 1.55
C ARG A 182 2.86 22.49 1.27
N ASN A 183 3.59 23.55 1.57
CA ASN A 183 5.03 23.62 1.35
C ASN A 183 5.79 22.58 2.20
N GLY A 184 5.35 22.35 3.44
CA GLY A 184 5.92 21.31 4.30
C GLY A 184 5.71 19.90 3.75
N LEU A 185 4.51 19.58 3.25
CA LEU A 185 4.21 18.28 2.64
C LEU A 185 4.95 18.08 1.31
N LEU A 186 5.01 19.11 0.47
CA LEU A 186 5.79 19.08 -0.78
C LEU A 186 7.28 18.88 -0.51
N ALA A 187 7.84 19.51 0.52
CA ALA A 187 9.23 19.31 0.89
C ALA A 187 9.54 17.87 1.34
N MET A 188 8.57 17.14 1.90
CA MET A 188 8.76 15.74 2.32
C MET A 188 8.48 14.72 1.20
N TYR A 189 7.46 14.97 0.38
CA TYR A 189 6.91 13.95 -0.52
C TYR A 189 6.83 14.39 -1.98
N GLY A 190 7.18 15.64 -2.32
CA GLY A 190 7.06 16.19 -3.68
C GLY A 190 7.93 15.45 -4.70
N ASP A 191 9.17 15.12 -4.34
CA ASP A 191 10.06 14.34 -5.20
C ASP A 191 9.48 12.94 -5.45
N PHE A 192 9.00 12.28 -4.40
CA PHE A 192 8.41 10.94 -4.53
C PHE A 192 7.09 10.96 -5.30
N ARG A 193 6.28 12.02 -5.16
CA ARG A 193 5.10 12.22 -6.00
C ARG A 193 5.51 12.29 -7.47
N THR A 194 6.51 13.10 -7.80
CA THR A 194 7.04 13.22 -9.16
C THR A 194 7.54 11.87 -9.70
N GLU A 195 8.24 11.09 -8.87
CA GLU A 195 8.66 9.73 -9.23
C GLU A 195 7.45 8.82 -9.54
N LEU A 196 6.41 8.85 -8.71
CA LEU A 196 5.20 8.07 -8.95
C LEU A 196 4.44 8.53 -10.19
N ASP A 197 4.42 9.82 -10.50
CA ASP A 197 3.73 10.37 -11.69
C ASP A 197 4.36 9.89 -13.01
N GLN A 198 5.59 9.36 -12.98
CA GLN A 198 6.23 8.72 -14.14
C GLN A 198 5.83 7.24 -14.33
N LEU A 199 5.15 6.63 -13.35
CA LEU A 199 4.73 5.24 -13.44
C LEU A 199 3.37 5.11 -14.11
N THR A 200 3.22 4.05 -14.91
CA THR A 200 1.91 3.59 -15.39
C THR A 200 0.97 3.35 -14.20
N ASP A 201 -0.31 3.62 -14.41
CA ASP A 201 -1.31 3.57 -13.36
C ASP A 201 -1.66 2.16 -12.87
N CYS A 202 -1.58 1.18 -13.77
CA CYS A 202 -1.77 -0.23 -13.42
C CYS A 202 -0.74 -1.07 -14.16
N PHE A 203 0.11 -1.77 -13.42
CA PHE A 203 1.19 -2.56 -14.02
C PHE A 203 1.55 -3.78 -13.17
N LEU A 204 1.87 -4.87 -13.86
CA LEU A 204 2.36 -6.09 -13.24
C LEU A 204 3.88 -6.03 -13.15
N ARG A 205 4.43 -6.28 -11.96
CA ARG A 205 5.85 -6.58 -11.79
C ARG A 205 6.07 -8.04 -11.48
N GLN A 206 7.05 -8.61 -12.17
CA GLN A 206 7.55 -9.95 -11.92
C GLN A 206 8.82 -9.88 -11.07
N PRO A 207 9.03 -10.82 -10.13
CA PRO A 207 10.33 -10.97 -9.49
C PRO A 207 11.38 -11.29 -10.55
N SER A 208 12.58 -10.75 -10.42
CA SER A 208 13.70 -11.14 -11.27
C SER A 208 13.96 -12.63 -11.03
N VAL A 209 13.85 -13.46 -12.08
CA VAL A 209 14.29 -14.85 -11.99
C VAL A 209 15.80 -14.80 -11.78
N SER A 210 16.27 -15.12 -10.58
CA SER A 210 17.68 -15.48 -10.42
C SER A 210 17.92 -16.68 -11.33
N ALA A 211 18.72 -16.49 -12.37
CA ALA A 211 19.17 -17.57 -13.23
C ALA A 211 19.96 -18.55 -12.35
N THR A 212 19.30 -19.58 -11.87
CA THR A 212 19.94 -20.77 -11.33
C THR A 212 19.36 -21.96 -12.09
N GLN A 213 19.59 -21.96 -13.40
CA GLN A 213 19.77 -23.23 -14.08
C GLN A 213 21.11 -23.79 -13.58
N VAL A 214 21.05 -24.64 -12.57
CA VAL A 214 22.12 -25.60 -12.35
C VAL A 214 22.03 -26.57 -13.52
N THR A 215 22.91 -26.35 -14.50
CA THR A 215 23.30 -27.37 -15.46
C THR A 215 23.87 -28.54 -14.67
N THR A 216 23.14 -29.66 -14.65
CA THR A 216 23.72 -30.94 -14.24
C THR A 216 24.34 -31.58 -15.49
N PRO A 217 25.60 -32.04 -15.45
CA PRO A 217 26.15 -32.90 -16.50
C PRO A 217 25.43 -34.25 -16.57
#